data_AF-A0A2E3PQ51-F1
#
_entry.id   AF-A0A2E3PQ51-F1
#
_cell.length_a   1.000
_cell.length_b   1.000
_cell.length_c   1.000
_cell.angle_alpha   90.00
_cell.angle_beta   90.00
_cell.angle_gamma   90.00
#
_symmetry.space_group_name_H-M   'P 1'
#
loop_
_entity.id
_entity.type
_entity.pdbx_description
1 polymer ?
#
loop_
_entity_poly.entity_id
_entity_poly.type
_entity_poly.pdbx_seq_one_letter_code
_entity_poly.pdbx_strand_id
1 'polypeptide(L)' 'MAGNLTFDALKRAVADGEIDTVLTCIVDMQGRLMGKRYHAQMFVDHAYAETHCCNYLLATDLEMYTVEG' A
#
# COMPACT_ATOMS: atom_id res chain seq x y z
N MET A 1 -3.48 18.15 12.37
CA MET A 1 -3.32 16.98 11.49
C MET A 1 -3.45 15.75 12.35
N ALA A 2 -4.40 14.86 12.07
CA ALA A 2 -4.37 13.52 12.68
C ALA A 2 -3.00 12.93 12.32
N GLY A 3 -2.21 12.63 13.35
CA GLY A 3 -0.77 12.40 13.23
C GLY A 3 -0.46 11.12 12.46
N ASN A 4 0.63 11.15 11.70
CA ASN A 4 1.17 9.95 11.07
C ASN A 4 1.36 8.85 12.12
N LEU A 5 0.86 7.65 11.82
CA LEU A 5 1.07 6.47 12.65
C LEU A 5 2.57 6.12 12.65
N THR A 6 3.17 6.00 13.83
CA THR A 6 4.56 5.53 13.92
C THR A 6 4.64 4.05 13.57
N PHE A 7 5.80 3.58 13.09
CA PHE A 7 5.96 2.17 12.72
C PHE A 7 5.78 1.22 13.92
N ASP A 8 6.22 1.62 15.11
CA ASP A 8 5.99 0.84 16.34
C ASP A 8 4.52 0.80 16.74
N ALA A 9 3.77 1.89 16.52
CA ALA A 9 2.33 1.90 16.74
C ALA A 9 1.60 1.01 15.72
N LEU A 10 2.04 1.00 14.46
CA LEU A 10 1.53 0.07 13.45
C LEU A 10 1.77 -1.38 13.86
N LYS A 11 2.98 -1.75 14.29
CA LYS A 11 3.28 -3.12 14.76
C LYS A 11 2.35 -3.57 15.89
N ARG A 12 2.06 -2.67 16.85
CA ARG A 12 1.13 -2.96 17.95
C ARG A 12 -0.29 -3.17 17.43
N ALA A 13 -0.80 -2.25 16.61
CA ALA A 13 -2.13 -2.37 16.03
C ALA A 13 -2.31 -3.63 15.16
N VAL A 14 -1.26 -4.09 14.49
CA VAL A 14 -1.26 -5.37 13.75
C VAL A 14 -1.28 -6.57 14.71
N ALA A 15 -0.47 -6.55 15.77
CA ALA A 15 -0.45 -7.61 16.78
C ALA A 15 -1.78 -7.72 17.55
N ASP A 16 -2.44 -6.58 17.80
CA ASP A 16 -3.74 -6.48 18.47
C ASP A 16 -4.91 -6.84 17.53
N GLY A 17 -4.65 -7.03 16.23
CA GLY A 17 -5.65 -7.35 15.21
C GLY A 17 -6.54 -6.18 14.80
N GLU A 18 -6.21 -4.95 15.21
CA GLU A 18 -6.91 -3.73 14.80
C GLU A 18 -6.67 -3.39 13.32
N ILE A 19 -5.48 -3.73 12.80
CA ILE A 19 -5.10 -3.53 11.40
C ILE A 19 -4.69 -4.86 10.77
N ASP A 20 -5.48 -5.36 9.81
CA ASP A 20 -5.21 -6.61 9.09
C ASP A 20 -4.60 -6.40 7.69
N THR A 21 -4.80 -5.20 7.11
CA THR A 21 -4.39 -4.87 5.74
C THR A 21 -3.66 -3.54 5.68
N VAL A 22 -2.53 -3.51 4.94
CA VAL A 22 -1.77 -2.29 4.64
C VAL A 22 -1.80 -2.03 3.13
N LEU A 23 -2.20 -0.82 2.74
CA LEU A 23 -2.16 -0.37 1.36
C LEU A 23 -0.84 0.37 1.11
N THR A 24 0.04 -0.22 0.30
CA THR A 24 1.26 0.45 -0.15
C THR A 24 0.98 1.10 -1.50
N CYS A 25 0.88 2.43 -1.50
CA CYS A 25 0.43 3.20 -2.65
C CYS A 25 1.52 4.13 -3.20
N ILE A 26 1.50 4.27 -4.52
CA ILE A 26 2.11 5.37 -5.28
C ILE A 26 0.99 6.20 -5.92
N VAL A 27 1.33 7.39 -6.40
CA VAL A 27 0.41 8.26 -7.11
C VAL A 27 0.68 8.16 -8.61
N ASP A 28 -0.36 7.85 -9.39
CA ASP A 28 -0.27 7.79 -10.86
C ASP A 28 -0.41 9.18 -11.51
N MET A 29 -0.40 9.22 -12.86
CA MET A 29 -0.50 10.47 -13.63
C MET A 29 -1.83 11.21 -13.44
N GLN A 30 -2.89 10.49 -13.07
CA GLN A 30 -4.24 11.02 -12.83
C GLN A 30 -4.45 11.43 -11.36
N GLY A 31 -3.45 11.22 -10.49
CA GLY A 31 -3.55 11.53 -9.06
C GLY A 31 -4.23 10.43 -8.23
N ARG A 32 -4.39 9.22 -8.77
CA ARG A 32 -5.01 8.08 -8.08
C ARG A 32 -3.97 7.30 -7.26
N LEU A 33 -4.43 6.69 -6.17
CA LEU A 33 -3.60 5.79 -5.36
C LEU A 33 -3.58 4.40 -6.00
N MET A 34 -2.42 4.01 -6.51
CA MET A 34 -2.18 2.72 -7.15
C MET A 34 -1.14 1.93 -6.36
N GLY A 35 -1.27 0.60 -6.30
CA GLY A 35 -0.29 -0.21 -5.57
C GLY A 35 -0.80 -1.57 -5.16
N LYS A 36 -0.39 -2.03 -3.97
CA LYS A 36 -0.67 -3.38 -3.47
C LYS A 36 -1.38 -3.35 -2.12
N ARG A 37 -2.21 -4.37 -1.90
CA ARG A 37 -2.78 -4.68 -0.59
C ARG A 37 -1.94 -5.79 0.05
N TYR A 38 -1.28 -5.45 1.15
CA TYR A 38 -0.53 -6.42 1.95
C TYR A 38 -1.36 -6.89 3.12
N HIS A 39 -1.27 -8.19 3.41
CA HIS A 39 -1.58 -8.64 4.76
C HIS A 39 -0.63 -7.95 5.75
N ALA A 40 -1.17 -7.33 6.79
CA ALA A 40 -0.42 -6.38 7.60
C ALA A 40 0.78 -7.01 8.31
N GLN A 41 0.69 -8.29 8.70
CA GLN A 41 1.81 -9.03 9.28
C GLN A 41 2.99 -9.12 8.30
N MET A 42 2.73 -9.48 7.05
CA MET A 42 3.78 -9.54 6.02
C MET A 42 4.41 -8.16 5.76
N PHE A 43 3.62 -7.08 5.87
CA PHE A 43 4.13 -5.72 5.71
C PHE A 43 5.12 -5.34 6.81
N VAL A 44 4.76 -5.54 8.08
CA VAL A 44 5.62 -5.18 9.21
C VAL A 44 6.90 -6.03 9.29
N ASP A 45 6.84 -7.26 8.79
CA ASP A 45 7.98 -8.19 8.81
C ASP A 45 8.97 -7.93 7.67
N HIS A 46 8.48 -7.69 6.44
CA HIS A 46 9.32 -7.66 5.25
C HIS A 46 9.04 -6.50 4.29
N ALA A 47 7.77 -6.24 3.92
CA ALA A 47 7.48 -5.34 2.79
C ALA A 47 7.70 -3.85 3.07
N TYR A 48 7.88 -3.45 4.34
CA TYR A 48 8.20 -2.06 4.68
C TYR A 48 9.58 -1.62 4.15
N ALA A 49 10.53 -2.56 3.98
CA ALA A 49 11.89 -2.26 3.56
C ALA A 49 11.99 -2.05 2.05
N GLU A 50 11.41 -2.97 1.27
CA GLU A 50 11.36 -2.88 -0.18
C GLU A 50 10.14 -3.62 -0.73
N THR A 51 9.50 -3.04 -1.75
CA THR A 51 8.54 -3.74 -2.59
C THR A 51 8.72 -3.38 -4.05
N HIS A 52 8.73 -4.39 -4.91
CA HIS A 52 8.75 -4.17 -6.35
C HIS A 52 7.34 -3.96 -6.87
N CYS A 53 7.18 -3.00 -7.77
CA CYS A 53 6.00 -2.87 -8.59
C CYS A 53 6.40 -2.72 -10.06
N CYS A 54 5.53 -3.13 -10.96
CA CYS A 54 5.78 -3.01 -12.39
C CYS A 54 5.12 -1.75 -12.93
N ASN A 55 5.71 -1.17 -13.98
CA ASN A 55 5.22 0.07 -14.60
C ASN A 55 3.79 -0.05 -15.13
N TYR A 56 3.26 -1.25 -15.38
CA TYR A 56 1.87 -1.41 -15.81
C TYR A 56 0.86 -0.86 -14.79
N LEU A 57 1.21 -0.77 -13.49
CA LEU A 57 0.35 -0.15 -12.48
C LEU A 57 0.15 1.35 -12.67
N LEU A 58 0.98 2.00 -13.50
CA LEU A 58 0.82 3.40 -13.89
C LEU A 58 -0.04 3.56 -15.15
N ALA A 59 -0.25 2.48 -15.90
CA ALA A 59 -0.98 2.48 -17.17
C ALA A 59 -2.35 1.79 -17.08
N THR A 60 -2.67 1.21 -15.92
CA THR A 60 -3.91 0.47 -15.69
C THR A 60 -4.72 1.05 -14.54
N ASP A 61 -6.03 0.82 -14.55
CA ASP A 61 -6.90 1.12 -13.41
C ASP A 61 -6.90 -0.03 -12.38
N LEU A 62 -7.76 0.08 -11.36
CA LEU A 62 -7.86 -0.91 -10.28
C LEU A 62 -8.33 -2.29 -10.75
N GLU A 63 -9.04 -2.35 -11.89
CA GLU A 63 -9.53 -3.59 -12.51
C GLU A 63 -8.54 -4.14 -13.57
N MET A 64 -7.35 -3.53 -13.68
CA MET A 64 -6.31 -3.85 -14.67
C MET A 64 -6.68 -3.54 -16.12
N TYR A 65 -7.64 -2.65 -16.37
CA TYR A 65 -7.88 -2.13 -17.71
C TYR A 65 -6.88 -1.02 -18.04
N THR A 66 -6.38 -1.02 -19.28
CA THR A 66 -5.55 0.07 -19.78
C THR A 66 -6.35 1.36 -19.78
N VAL A 67 -5.80 2.40 -19.14
CA VAL A 67 -6.45 3.71 -19.07
C VAL A 67 -6.28 4.39 -20.42
N GLU A 68 -7.36 4.91 -21.00
CA GLU A 68 -7.26 5.71 -22.23
C GLU A 68 -6.48 7.01 -21.94
N GLY A 69 -5.56 7.35 -22.84
CA GLY A 69 -4.65 8.48 -22.72
C GLY A 69 -5.25 9.81 -23.19
#